data_AF-A0A9P7KHH3-F1
#
_entry.id   AF-A0A9P7KHH3-F1
#
_cell.length_a   1.000
_cell.length_b   1.000
_cell.length_c   1.000
_cell.angle_alpha   90.00
_cell.angle_beta   90.00
_cell.angle_gamma   90.00
#
_symmetry.space_group_name_H-M   'P 1'
#
loop_
_entity.id
_entity.type
_entity.pdbx_description
1 polymer ?
#
loop_
_entity_poly.entity_id
_entity_poly.type
_entity_poly.pdbx_seq_one_letter_code
_entity_poly.pdbx_strand_id
1 'polypeptide(L)'
;MSIEADAAEEQVHFPTTEHWMMLQKALLFSDFEIARQIMALTGTRKPELKAVKALGRKVRGFDEATWKENRSRIVLEGTVHKFRQNEELLGKLLATGETEIAEASPRDRIWGIGFGEKNALKKFDKWGLNLLGKALVEARGILRKEVGET
;
A
#
# COMPACT_ATOMS: atom_id res chain seq x y z
N MET A 1 -26.59 -18.66 29.70
CA MET A 1 -25.58 -17.61 29.92
C MET A 1 -25.01 -17.29 28.55
N SER A 2 -25.71 -16.43 27.81
CA SER A 2 -25.34 -16.07 26.45
C SER A 2 -24.56 -14.77 26.54
N ILE A 3 -23.28 -14.84 26.19
CA ILE A 3 -22.47 -13.66 25.93
C ILE A 3 -22.41 -13.58 24.41
N GLU A 4 -23.40 -12.91 23.82
CA GLU A 4 -23.24 -12.42 22.46
C GLU A 4 -22.32 -11.20 22.58
N ALA A 5 -21.02 -11.44 22.41
CA ALA A 5 -20.09 -10.37 22.16
C ALA A 5 -20.39 -9.86 20.75
N ASP A 6 -21.25 -8.85 20.68
CA ASP A 6 -21.42 -8.00 19.51
C ASP A 6 -20.08 -7.31 19.29
N ALA A 7 -19.20 -7.95 18.50
CA ALA A 7 -17.91 -7.40 18.13
C ALA A 7 -18.20 -6.24 17.18
N ALA A 8 -18.41 -5.05 17.75
CA ALA A 8 -18.54 -3.82 16.99
C ALA A 8 -17.39 -3.76 15.97
N GLU A 9 -17.73 -3.72 14.68
CA GLU A 9 -16.75 -3.58 13.60
C GLU A 9 -16.06 -2.22 13.76
N GLU A 10 -14.91 -2.21 14.44
CA GLU A 10 -14.14 -0.99 14.62
C GLU A 10 -13.49 -0.62 13.29
N GLN A 11 -14.05 0.38 12.61
CA GLN A 11 -13.46 0.93 11.40
C GLN A 11 -12.21 1.74 11.76
N VAL A 12 -11.04 1.19 11.47
CA VAL A 12 -9.76 1.88 11.66
C VAL A 12 -9.42 2.70 10.41
N HIS A 13 -9.36 4.02 10.57
CA HIS A 13 -8.95 4.94 9.50
C HIS A 13 -7.42 5.16 9.50
N PHE A 14 -6.80 5.00 8.33
CA PHE A 14 -5.37 5.24 8.14
C PHE A 14 -5.12 6.56 7.42
N PRO A 15 -4.30 7.48 7.97
CA PRO A 15 -4.05 8.77 7.32
C PRO A 15 -3.42 8.64 5.93
N THR A 16 -2.56 7.65 5.73
CA THR A 16 -1.92 7.37 4.44
C THR A 16 -1.63 5.88 4.25
N THR A 17 -1.33 5.50 3.01
CA THR A 17 -0.85 4.16 2.65
C THR A 17 0.45 3.78 3.36
N GLU A 18 1.31 4.76 3.72
CA GLU A 18 2.50 4.49 4.55
C GLU A 18 2.15 3.98 5.94
N HIS A 19 1.13 4.57 6.59
CA HIS A 19 0.69 4.13 7.92
C HIS A 19 0.19 2.69 7.86
N TRP A 20 -0.68 2.39 6.90
CA TRP A 20 -1.15 1.04 6.62
C TRP A 20 0.01 0.06 6.41
N MET A 21 0.90 0.35 5.45
CA MET A 21 1.96 -0.58 5.07
C MET A 21 2.92 -0.86 6.21
N MET A 22 3.32 0.16 6.98
CA MET A 22 4.25 -0.03 8.09
C MET A 22 3.57 -0.71 9.30
N LEU A 23 2.28 -0.43 9.54
CA LEU A 23 1.51 -1.14 10.56
C LEU A 23 1.38 -2.63 10.21
N GLN A 24 0.92 -2.95 9.00
CA GLN A 24 0.79 -4.33 8.54
C GLN A 24 2.12 -5.07 8.55
N LYS A 25 3.22 -4.38 8.25
CA LYS A 25 4.56 -4.93 8.42
C LYS A 25 4.85 -5.27 9.90
N ALA A 26 4.54 -4.38 10.84
CA ALA A 26 4.73 -4.64 12.26
C ALA A 26 3.86 -5.82 12.75
N LEU A 27 2.61 -5.88 12.32
CA LEU A 27 1.69 -6.98 12.64
C LEU A 27 2.16 -8.32 12.07
N LEU A 28 2.67 -8.34 10.83
CA LEU A 28 3.23 -9.54 10.20
C LEU A 28 4.35 -10.19 11.03
N PHE A 29 5.16 -9.37 11.71
CA PHE A 29 6.24 -9.84 12.57
C PHE A 29 5.89 -9.81 14.07
N SER A 30 4.60 -9.69 14.40
CA SER A 30 4.10 -9.66 15.79
C SER A 30 4.75 -8.58 16.66
N ASP A 31 5.25 -7.48 16.07
CA ASP A 31 5.83 -6.36 16.81
C ASP A 31 4.76 -5.33 17.18
N PHE A 32 3.92 -5.72 18.14
CA PHE A 32 2.79 -4.90 18.60
C PHE A 32 3.21 -3.57 19.21
N GLU A 33 4.46 -3.44 19.66
CA GLU A 33 5.00 -2.18 20.17
C GLU A 33 5.20 -1.17 19.04
N ILE A 34 5.86 -1.58 17.96
CA ILE A 34 6.03 -0.74 16.76
C ILE A 34 4.66 -0.46 16.11
N ALA A 35 3.76 -1.44 16.10
CA ALA A 35 2.39 -1.27 15.61
C ALA A 35 1.67 -0.12 16.34
N ARG A 36 1.67 -0.13 17.68
CA ARG A 36 1.08 0.95 18.50
C ARG A 36 1.73 2.31 18.24
N GLN A 37 3.07 2.36 18.10
CA GLN A 37 3.77 3.60 17.80
C GLN A 37 3.37 4.17 16.42
N ILE A 38 3.19 3.31 15.41
CA ILE A 38 2.73 3.73 14.08
C ILE A 38 1.30 4.24 14.13
N MET A 39 0.39 3.57 14.86
CA MET A 39 -1.00 3.99 15.02
C MET A 39 -1.13 5.33 15.75
N ALA A 40 -0.20 5.66 16.66
CA ALA A 40 -0.17 6.93 17.34
C ALA A 40 0.27 8.11 16.44
N LEU A 41 0.86 7.84 15.27
CA LEU A 41 1.21 8.88 14.30
C LEU A 41 0.01 9.16 13.38
N THR A 42 -0.45 10.40 13.37
CA THR A 42 -1.57 10.86 12.53
C THR A 42 -1.14 11.86 11.46
N GLY A 43 0.13 12.30 11.49
CA GLY A 43 0.65 13.34 10.61
C GLY A 43 0.88 12.85 9.17
N THR A 44 0.43 13.63 8.19
CA THR A 44 0.49 13.29 6.76
C THR A 44 1.57 14.06 5.98
N ARG A 45 2.26 15.01 6.62
CA ARG A 45 3.32 15.80 5.97
C ARG A 45 4.63 15.01 5.89
N LYS A 46 5.57 15.49 5.06
CA LYS A 46 6.81 14.76 4.74
C LYS A 46 7.65 14.35 5.97
N PRO A 47 7.89 15.20 6.98
CA PRO A 47 8.63 14.80 8.18
C PRO A 47 7.96 13.64 8.95
N GLU A 48 6.64 13.66 9.04
CA GLU A 48 5.83 12.68 9.76
C GLU A 48 5.80 11.34 9.00
N LEU A 49 5.64 11.38 7.67
CA LEU A 49 5.77 10.17 6.84
C LEU A 49 7.18 9.56 6.90
N LYS A 50 8.23 10.38 7.07
CA LYS A 50 9.59 9.87 7.32
C LYS A 50 9.67 9.14 8.66
N ALA A 51 8.99 9.64 9.70
CA ALA A 51 8.93 9.00 11.01
C ALA A 51 8.20 7.64 10.94
N VAL A 52 7.06 7.56 10.25
CA VAL A 52 6.32 6.30 10.00
C VAL A 52 7.22 5.28 9.30
N LYS A 53 7.88 5.68 8.21
CA LYS A 53 8.83 4.80 7.50
C LYS A 53 10.03 4.41 8.38
N ALA A 54 10.47 5.28 9.29
CA ALA A 54 11.57 4.99 10.21
C ALA A 54 11.17 3.94 11.24
N LEU A 55 9.95 3.99 11.76
CA LEU A 55 9.41 2.95 12.65
C LEU A 55 9.31 1.59 11.94
N GLY A 56 8.80 1.57 10.70
CA GLY A 56 8.73 0.32 9.93
C GLY A 56 10.09 -0.30 9.56
N ARG A 57 11.20 0.46 9.67
CA ARG A 57 12.57 -0.08 9.56
C ARG A 57 13.08 -0.69 10.88
N LYS A 58 12.43 -0.39 12.01
CA LYS A 58 12.79 -0.88 13.34
C LYS A 58 11.96 -2.10 13.79
N VAL A 59 11.06 -2.61 12.95
CA VAL A 59 10.25 -3.80 13.24
C VAL A 59 11.17 -4.97 13.61
N ARG A 60 10.97 -5.50 14.82
CA ARG A 60 11.70 -6.66 15.35
C ARG A 60 11.28 -7.93 14.62
N GLY A 61 12.21 -8.90 14.54
CA GLY A 61 11.95 -10.18 13.89
C GLY A 61 11.76 -10.09 12.37
N PHE A 62 12.16 -8.97 11.75
CA PHE A 62 12.03 -8.79 10.30
C PHE A 62 12.79 -9.87 9.54
N ASP A 63 12.05 -10.60 8.71
CA ASP A 63 12.57 -11.55 7.74
C ASP A 63 12.22 -11.11 6.31
N GLU A 64 13.23 -11.01 5.45
CA GLU A 64 13.07 -10.49 4.09
C GLU A 64 12.26 -11.45 3.20
N ALA A 65 12.36 -12.77 3.41
CA ALA A 65 11.62 -13.75 2.61
C ALA A 65 10.12 -13.67 2.91
N THR A 66 9.76 -13.73 4.19
CA THR A 66 8.39 -13.53 4.68
C THR A 66 7.83 -12.19 4.22
N TRP A 67 8.63 -11.12 4.27
CA TRP A 67 8.21 -9.82 3.78
C TRP A 67 7.96 -9.81 2.27
N LYS A 68 8.84 -10.42 1.46
CA LYS A 68 8.67 -10.50 0.00
C LYS A 68 7.39 -11.26 -0.39
N GLU A 69 7.05 -12.32 0.34
CA GLU A 69 5.83 -13.10 0.12
C GLU A 69 4.55 -12.30 0.42
N ASN A 70 4.59 -11.40 1.40
CA ASN A 70 3.39 -10.70 1.90
C ASN A 70 3.24 -9.26 1.39
N ARG A 71 4.33 -8.56 1.05
CA ARG A 71 4.32 -7.11 0.78
C ARG A 71 3.39 -6.69 -0.35
N SER A 72 3.24 -7.53 -1.38
CA SER A 72 2.39 -7.22 -2.53
C SER A 72 0.92 -7.21 -2.12
N ARG A 73 0.47 -8.25 -1.39
CA ARG A 73 -0.90 -8.32 -0.84
C ARG A 73 -1.20 -7.14 0.09
N ILE A 74 -0.28 -6.86 1.02
CA ILE A 74 -0.43 -5.74 1.98
C ILE A 74 -0.59 -4.41 1.24
N VAL A 75 0.23 -4.14 0.22
CA VAL A 75 0.14 -2.87 -0.53
C VAL A 75 -1.11 -2.83 -1.42
N LEU A 76 -1.52 -3.96 -2.00
CA LEU A 76 -2.77 -4.06 -2.74
C LEU A 76 -3.97 -3.70 -1.86
N GLU A 77 -4.09 -4.31 -0.68
CA GLU A 77 -5.18 -4.04 0.27
C GLU A 77 -5.24 -2.55 0.64
N GLY A 78 -4.11 -1.96 0.99
CA GLY A 78 -4.03 -0.52 1.29
C GLY A 78 -4.36 0.36 0.09
N THR A 79 -4.03 -0.08 -1.12
CA THR A 79 -4.37 0.61 -2.37
C THR A 79 -5.88 0.56 -2.59
N VAL A 80 -6.50 -0.61 -2.49
CA VAL A 80 -7.96 -0.77 -2.60
C VAL A 80 -8.67 0.11 -1.58
N HIS A 81 -8.27 0.08 -0.31
CA HIS A 81 -8.85 0.96 0.73
C HIS A 81 -8.74 2.44 0.37
N LYS A 82 -7.55 2.90 -0.04
CA LYS A 82 -7.32 4.30 -0.43
C LYS A 82 -8.26 4.77 -1.53
N PHE A 83 -8.42 3.98 -2.58
CA PHE A 83 -9.25 4.35 -3.72
C PHE A 83 -10.74 4.17 -3.41
N ARG A 84 -11.14 3.14 -2.64
CA ARG A 84 -12.52 2.95 -2.21
C ARG A 84 -13.04 4.10 -1.34
N GLN A 85 -12.18 4.67 -0.49
CA GLN A 85 -12.55 5.77 0.41
C GLN A 85 -12.61 7.15 -0.28
N ASN A 86 -12.13 7.28 -1.52
CA ASN A 86 -12.04 8.56 -2.21
C ASN A 86 -12.53 8.45 -3.66
N GLU A 87 -13.78 8.86 -3.88
CA GLU A 87 -14.45 8.78 -5.19
C GLU A 87 -13.70 9.52 -6.30
N GLU A 88 -13.10 10.67 -6.02
CA GLU A 88 -12.32 11.43 -7.00
C GLU A 88 -11.09 10.64 -7.46
N LEU A 89 -10.35 10.06 -6.51
CA LEU A 89 -9.19 9.22 -6.83
C LEU A 89 -9.62 7.94 -7.53
N LEU A 90 -10.73 7.33 -7.11
CA LEU A 90 -11.32 6.16 -7.77
C LEU A 90 -11.62 6.45 -9.24
N GLY A 91 -12.30 7.57 -9.52
CA GLY A 91 -12.61 8.01 -10.88
C GLY A 91 -11.33 8.16 -11.72
N LYS A 92 -10.27 8.76 -11.16
CA LYS A 92 -8.96 8.86 -11.83
C LYS A 92 -8.33 7.50 -12.10
N LEU A 93 -8.41 6.55 -11.16
CA LEU A 93 -7.87 5.21 -11.35
C LEU A 93 -8.65 4.45 -12.44
N LEU A 94 -9.98 4.50 -12.42
CA LEU A 94 -10.81 3.84 -13.42
C LEU A 94 -10.61 4.44 -14.82
N ALA A 95 -10.42 5.76 -14.92
CA ALA A 95 -10.15 6.46 -16.17
C ALA A 95 -8.84 6.04 -16.85
N THR A 96 -7.92 5.36 -16.14
CA THR A 96 -6.74 4.75 -16.77
C THR A 96 -7.09 3.58 -17.70
N GLY A 97 -8.34 3.11 -17.70
CA GLY A 97 -8.83 2.10 -18.65
C GLY A 97 -8.07 0.78 -18.51
N GLU A 98 -7.52 0.28 -19.61
CA GLU A 98 -6.69 -0.93 -19.63
C GLU A 98 -5.18 -0.63 -19.63
N THR A 99 -4.77 0.61 -19.42
CA THR A 99 -3.35 0.97 -19.49
C THR A 99 -2.55 0.36 -18.35
N GLU A 100 -1.32 -0.04 -18.64
CA GLU A 100 -0.34 -0.40 -17.61
C GLU A 100 0.13 0.84 -16.85
N ILE A 101 0.27 0.73 -15.54
CA ILE A 101 0.73 1.82 -14.68
C ILE A 101 2.15 1.52 -14.20
N ALA A 102 3.05 2.49 -14.32
CA ALA A 102 4.45 2.34 -13.95
C ALA A 102 4.93 3.50 -13.07
N GLU A 103 5.50 3.18 -11.91
CA GLU A 103 6.10 4.17 -11.01
C GLU A 103 7.53 4.49 -11.49
N ALA A 104 7.67 5.62 -12.20
CA ALA A 104 8.91 6.09 -12.82
C ALA A 104 9.93 6.69 -11.84
N SER A 105 10.26 5.90 -10.80
CA SER A 105 11.26 6.24 -9.79
C SER A 105 12.65 5.75 -10.21
N PRO A 106 13.64 6.64 -10.46
CA PRO A 106 14.97 6.25 -10.94
C PRO A 106 15.80 5.41 -9.97
N ARG A 107 15.45 5.42 -8.67
CA ARG A 107 16.23 4.76 -7.61
C ARG A 107 15.51 3.59 -6.99
N ASP A 108 14.23 3.40 -7.28
CA ASP A 108 13.43 2.32 -6.73
C ASP A 108 13.21 1.25 -7.80
N ARG A 109 13.81 0.08 -7.60
CA ARG A 109 13.66 -1.09 -8.48
C ARG A 109 12.69 -2.14 -7.93
N ILE A 110 12.09 -1.91 -6.76
CA ILE A 110 11.14 -2.82 -6.13
C ILE A 110 9.73 -2.29 -6.35
N TRP A 111 9.43 -1.11 -5.83
CA TRP A 111 8.11 -0.51 -6.01
C TRP A 111 8.01 0.22 -7.34
N GLY A 112 9.13 0.75 -7.84
CA GLY A 112 9.24 1.42 -9.13
C GLY A 112 9.96 0.61 -10.22
N ILE A 113 10.07 1.24 -11.39
CA ILE A 113 10.74 0.67 -12.57
C ILE A 113 12.26 0.93 -12.60
N GLY A 114 12.82 1.73 -11.70
CA GLY A 114 14.25 2.05 -11.66
C GLY A 114 14.73 3.00 -12.74
N PHE A 115 13.82 3.70 -13.42
CA PHE A 115 14.12 4.70 -14.45
C PHE A 115 13.17 5.88 -14.32
N GLY A 116 13.66 7.08 -14.63
CA GLY A 116 12.80 8.25 -14.78
C GLY A 116 11.98 8.19 -16.07
N GLU A 117 10.85 8.88 -16.10
CA GLU A 117 9.85 8.89 -17.17
C GLU A 117 10.47 8.99 -18.58
N LYS A 118 11.39 9.93 -18.79
CA LYS A 118 12.07 10.17 -20.08
C LYS A 118 12.78 8.94 -20.67
N ASN A 119 13.23 8.02 -19.81
CA ASN A 119 13.97 6.83 -20.21
C ASN A 119 13.20 5.53 -19.97
N ALA A 120 12.01 5.59 -19.33
CA ALA A 120 11.23 4.44 -18.91
C ALA A 120 10.98 3.48 -20.08
N LEU A 121 10.34 3.97 -21.16
CA LEU A 121 9.96 3.13 -22.30
C LEU A 121 11.17 2.59 -23.08
N LYS A 122 12.30 3.30 -23.08
CA LYS A 122 13.54 2.87 -23.75
C LYS A 122 14.27 1.74 -23.03
N LYS A 123 13.87 1.42 -21.80
CA LYS A 123 14.53 0.47 -20.90
C LYS A 123 13.52 -0.55 -20.35
N PHE A 124 12.42 -0.79 -21.06
CA PHE A 124 11.34 -1.67 -20.62
C PHE A 124 11.84 -3.07 -20.21
N ASP A 125 12.78 -3.62 -20.98
CA ASP A 125 13.49 -4.88 -20.73
C ASP A 125 14.29 -4.91 -19.42
N LYS A 126 14.60 -3.73 -18.86
CA LYS A 126 15.44 -3.56 -17.67
C LYS A 126 14.65 -3.07 -16.46
N TRP A 127 13.33 -2.95 -16.55
CA TRP A 127 12.52 -2.43 -15.46
C TRP A 127 12.74 -3.20 -14.15
N GLY A 128 12.58 -2.47 -13.04
CA GLY A 128 12.39 -3.05 -11.73
C GLY A 128 11.08 -3.84 -11.64
N LEU A 129 10.74 -4.27 -10.43
CA LEU A 129 9.56 -5.11 -10.21
C LEU A 129 8.23 -4.37 -10.42
N ASN A 130 8.25 -3.02 -10.33
CA ASN A 130 7.08 -2.15 -10.46
C ASN A 130 5.90 -2.60 -9.59
N LEU A 131 6.16 -3.02 -8.35
CA LEU A 131 5.12 -3.59 -7.49
C LEU A 131 3.99 -2.60 -7.20
N LEU A 132 4.27 -1.29 -7.14
CA LEU A 132 3.23 -0.28 -6.94
C LEU A 132 2.31 -0.16 -8.16
N GLY A 133 2.88 -0.14 -9.36
CA GLY A 133 2.12 -0.13 -10.61
C GLY A 133 1.21 -1.35 -10.74
N LYS A 134 1.73 -2.54 -10.41
CA LYS A 134 0.94 -3.79 -10.39
C LYS A 134 -0.20 -3.72 -9.37
N ALA A 135 0.05 -3.23 -8.16
CA ALA A 135 -0.99 -3.06 -7.15
C ALA A 135 -2.10 -2.09 -7.60
N LEU A 136 -1.74 -1.01 -8.32
CA LEU A 136 -2.73 -0.07 -8.89
C LEU A 136 -3.59 -0.72 -9.98
N VAL A 137 -2.99 -1.47 -10.89
CA VAL A 137 -3.70 -2.18 -11.96
C VAL A 137 -4.65 -3.25 -11.38
N GLU A 138 -4.18 -4.01 -10.39
CA GLU A 138 -5.00 -5.03 -9.72
C GLU A 138 -6.13 -4.39 -8.89
N ALA A 139 -5.85 -3.34 -8.11
CA ALA A 139 -6.87 -2.59 -7.39
C ALA A 139 -7.93 -2.01 -8.33
N ARG A 140 -7.53 -1.48 -9.49
CA ARG A 140 -8.46 -1.02 -10.53
C ARG A 140 -9.41 -2.13 -10.97
N GLY A 141 -8.89 -3.34 -11.20
CA GLY A 141 -9.69 -4.50 -11.60
C GLY A 141 -10.71 -4.91 -10.53
N ILE A 142 -10.32 -4.90 -9.26
CA ILE A 142 -11.21 -5.17 -8.12
C ILE A 142 -12.31 -4.12 -8.04
N LEU A 143 -11.94 -2.84 -7.99
CA LEU A 143 -12.86 -1.74 -7.78
C LEU A 143 -13.80 -1.53 -8.98
N ARG A 144 -13.35 -1.83 -10.20
CA ARG A 144 -14.22 -1.79 -11.39
C ARG A 144 -15.38 -2.79 -11.27
N LYS A 145 -15.14 -3.98 -10.74
CA LYS A 145 -16.20 -4.98 -10.53
C LYS A 145 -17.19 -4.49 -9.48
N GLU A 146 -16.69 -3.93 -8.38
CA GLU A 146 -17.54 -3.36 -7.31
C GLU A 146 -18.47 -2.26 -7.83
N VAL A 147 -17.98 -1.38 -8.71
CA VAL A 147 -18.78 -0.28 -9.27
C VAL A 147 -19.66 -0.74 -10.46
N GLY A 148 -19.21 -1.72 -11.24
CA GLY A 148 -19.94 -2.25 -12.41
C GLY A 148 -20.99 -3.32 -12.10
N GLU A 149 -21.06 -3.80 -10.85
CA GLU A 149 -22.13 -4.65 -10.31
C GLU A 149 -23.29 -3.82 -9.71
N THR A 150 -23.38 -2.52 -10.02
CA THR A 150 -24.51 -1.63 -9.70
C THR A 150 -25.19 -1.15 -10.96
#